data_AF-A0A1B6M8N0-F1
#
_entry.id   AF-A0A1B6M8N0-F1
#
_cell.length_a   1.000
_cell.length_b   1.000
_cell.length_c   1.000
_cell.angle_alpha   90.00
_cell.angle_beta   90.00
_cell.angle_gamma   90.00
#
_symmetry.space_group_name_H-M   'P 1'
#
loop_
_entity.id
_entity.type
_entity.pdbx_description
1 polymer ?
#
loop_
_entity_poly.entity_id
_entity_poly.type
_entity_poly.pdbx_seq_one_letter_code
_entity_poly.pdbx_strand_id
1 'polypeptide(L)'
;KMEAIQRALEQYLETKRHIFPRFYFISNDALLEILGNSKKPELVQPHFKNLFDNVNKVIMSRNAQGRMEGIAMQSAEYEVVDFCSFILMDGPVELWLCVLEDVMRSTLRNLLKMVRLTLKKSLNEREKWFKEWPGQMVITSSQIQWTVDCTRTLRICKAMENKSALKKLKKKQNTFLSKYSEAIRSHLSSLQRLKVVQLVTIEIHARDVIEKLYKMNCMDVTAFEWLSQLRFYWHQDIDDCIVRQTNTYFTYGYEY
;
A
#
# COMPACT_ATOMS: atom_id res chain seq x y z
N LYS A 1 -46.67 -14.45 4.45
CA LYS A 1 -45.76 -14.80 5.58
C LYS A 1 -44.30 -14.88 5.11
N MET A 2 -43.98 -15.69 4.08
CA MET A 2 -42.62 -15.80 3.53
C MET A 2 -42.06 -14.47 3.01
N GLU A 3 -42.86 -13.70 2.26
CA GLU A 3 -42.47 -12.37 1.76
C GLU A 3 -42.14 -11.35 2.86
N ALA A 4 -42.77 -11.47 4.03
CA ALA A 4 -42.50 -10.57 5.16
C ALA A 4 -41.17 -10.92 5.83
N ILE A 5 -40.85 -12.22 5.92
CA ILE A 5 -39.56 -12.70 6.43
C ILE A 5 -38.43 -12.31 5.47
N GLN A 6 -38.65 -12.46 4.16
CA GLN A 6 -37.67 -12.03 3.15
C GLN A 6 -37.40 -10.52 3.23
N ARG A 7 -38.45 -9.69 3.28
CA ARG A 7 -38.30 -8.24 3.42
C ARG A 7 -37.58 -7.84 4.72
N ALA A 8 -37.90 -8.48 5.84
CA ALA A 8 -37.22 -8.21 7.10
C ALA A 8 -35.74 -8.62 7.05
N LEU A 9 -35.42 -9.73 6.40
CA LEU A 9 -34.04 -10.20 6.20
C LEU A 9 -33.25 -9.23 5.31
N GLU A 10 -33.83 -8.80 4.19
CA GLU A 10 -33.23 -7.82 3.30
C GLU A 10 -32.95 -6.50 4.04
N GLN A 11 -33.92 -6.00 4.79
CA GLN A 11 -33.75 -4.80 5.60
C GLN A 11 -32.64 -4.98 6.65
N TYR A 12 -32.57 -6.15 7.30
CA TYR A 12 -31.50 -6.47 8.24
C TYR A 12 -30.12 -6.48 7.56
N LEU A 13 -29.97 -7.16 6.41
CA LEU A 13 -28.71 -7.19 5.67
C LEU A 13 -28.28 -5.79 5.23
N GLU A 14 -29.24 -4.96 4.80
CA GLU A 14 -28.97 -3.59 4.39
C GLU A 14 -28.43 -2.75 5.54
N THR A 15 -28.94 -2.93 6.77
CA THR A 15 -28.36 -2.25 7.95
C THR A 15 -26.91 -2.66 8.19
N LYS A 16 -26.55 -3.92 7.93
CA LYS A 16 -25.16 -4.40 8.09
C LYS A 16 -24.24 -3.86 7.02
N ARG A 17 -24.72 -3.75 5.77
CA ARG A 17 -23.97 -3.11 4.68
C ARG A 17 -23.73 -1.62 4.93
N HIS A 18 -24.70 -0.94 5.55
CA HIS A 18 -24.51 0.46 5.89
C HIS A 18 -23.41 0.66 6.95
N ILE A 19 -23.26 -0.29 7.88
CA ILE A 19 -22.18 -0.25 8.89
C ILE A 19 -20.83 -0.59 8.25
N PHE A 20 -20.77 -1.63 7.42
CA PHE A 20 -19.56 -2.05 6.73
C PHE A 20 -19.80 -2.15 5.21
N PRO A 21 -19.52 -1.07 4.45
CA PRO A 21 -19.86 -0.97 3.02
C PRO A 21 -19.23 -2.05 2.13
N ARG A 22 -18.12 -2.68 2.54
CA ARG A 22 -17.53 -3.77 1.74
C ARG A 22 -18.47 -4.98 1.59
N PHE A 23 -19.50 -5.10 2.43
CA PHE A 23 -20.54 -6.11 2.25
C PHE A 23 -21.41 -5.92 1.01
N TYR A 24 -21.34 -4.76 0.31
CA TYR A 24 -21.96 -4.61 -1.01
C TYR A 24 -21.25 -5.45 -2.11
N PHE A 25 -20.01 -5.90 -1.88
CA PHE A 25 -19.24 -6.67 -2.87
C PHE A 25 -19.41 -8.19 -2.75
N ILE A 26 -20.21 -8.68 -1.81
CA ILE A 26 -20.45 -10.10 -1.58
C ILE A 26 -21.92 -10.46 -1.77
N SER A 27 -22.19 -11.75 -2.06
CA SER A 27 -23.56 -12.26 -2.16
C SER A 27 -24.27 -12.24 -0.80
N ASN A 28 -25.60 -12.26 -0.82
CA ASN A 28 -26.41 -12.39 0.41
C ASN A 28 -26.04 -13.66 1.19
N ASP A 29 -25.78 -14.77 0.49
CA ASP A 29 -25.41 -16.04 1.12
C ASP A 29 -24.09 -15.95 1.88
N ALA A 30 -23.07 -15.35 1.25
CA ALA A 30 -21.77 -15.12 1.89
C ALA A 30 -21.91 -14.17 3.10
N LEU A 31 -22.72 -13.11 2.96
CA LEU A 31 -22.96 -12.18 4.06
C LEU A 31 -23.65 -12.88 5.25
N LEU A 32 -24.64 -13.74 4.98
CA LEU A 32 -25.31 -14.51 6.02
C LEU A 32 -24.37 -15.50 6.70
N GLU A 33 -23.45 -16.12 5.95
CA GLU A 33 -22.42 -17.01 6.50
C GLU A 33 -21.48 -16.26 7.46
N ILE A 34 -21.03 -15.06 7.07
CA ILE A 34 -20.22 -14.18 7.92
C ILE A 34 -20.97 -13.80 9.20
N LEU A 35 -22.22 -13.31 9.06
CA LEU A 35 -23.04 -12.87 10.20
C LEU A 35 -23.39 -14.03 11.15
N GLY A 36 -23.69 -15.22 10.58
CA GLY A 36 -23.99 -16.44 11.33
C GLY A 36 -22.80 -16.98 12.13
N ASN A 37 -21.57 -16.71 11.66
CA ASN A 37 -20.33 -17.12 12.31
C ASN A 37 -19.65 -16.01 13.13
N SER A 38 -20.35 -14.93 13.47
CA SER A 38 -19.81 -13.79 14.23
C SER A 38 -19.05 -14.16 15.52
N LYS A 39 -19.44 -15.25 16.21
CA LYS A 39 -18.77 -15.75 17.42
C LYS A 39 -17.51 -16.60 17.16
N LYS A 40 -17.21 -16.92 15.90
CA LYS A 40 -16.07 -17.73 15.47
C LYS A 40 -15.32 -17.00 14.35
N PRO A 41 -14.49 -15.99 14.68
CA PRO A 41 -13.78 -15.17 13.68
C PRO A 41 -12.93 -15.98 12.69
N GLU A 42 -12.41 -17.12 13.12
CA GLU A 42 -11.71 -18.12 12.29
C GLU A 42 -12.51 -18.52 11.03
N LEU A 43 -13.84 -18.64 11.14
CA LEU A 43 -14.73 -19.04 10.06
C LEU A 43 -15.06 -17.89 9.10
N VAL A 44 -14.74 -16.64 9.45
CA VAL A 44 -14.99 -15.46 8.60
C VAL A 44 -13.85 -15.26 7.60
N GLN A 45 -12.65 -15.73 7.93
CA GLN A 45 -11.43 -15.59 7.11
C GLN A 45 -11.56 -15.98 5.62
N PRO A 46 -12.28 -17.07 5.25
CA PRO A 46 -12.44 -17.44 3.84
C PRO A 46 -13.08 -16.35 2.97
N HIS A 47 -13.80 -15.41 3.58
CA HIS A 47 -14.45 -14.30 2.89
C HIS A 47 -13.56 -13.06 2.75
N PHE A 48 -12.40 -12.98 3.43
CA PHE A 48 -11.56 -11.78 3.41
C PHE A 48 -11.06 -11.42 2.01
N LYS A 49 -10.73 -12.42 1.17
CA LYS A 49 -10.37 -12.23 -0.24
C LYS A 49 -11.43 -11.51 -1.09
N ASN A 50 -12.69 -11.48 -0.64
CA ASN A 50 -13.79 -10.79 -1.33
C ASN A 50 -14.09 -9.42 -0.69
N LEU A 51 -13.55 -9.16 0.51
CA LEU A 51 -13.78 -7.92 1.27
C LEU A 51 -12.59 -6.97 1.19
N PHE A 52 -11.38 -7.51 1.06
CA PHE A 52 -10.11 -6.78 1.04
C PHE A 52 -9.31 -7.19 -0.19
N ASP A 53 -8.47 -6.28 -0.68
CA ASP A 53 -7.68 -6.52 -1.90
C ASP A 53 -6.62 -7.61 -1.68
N ASN A 54 -5.76 -7.48 -0.66
CA ASN A 54 -4.72 -8.48 -0.37
C ASN A 54 -4.62 -8.88 1.12
N VAL A 55 -5.68 -8.69 1.91
CA VAL A 55 -5.79 -9.37 3.21
C VAL A 55 -6.37 -10.76 3.00
N ASN A 56 -5.49 -11.75 2.83
CA ASN A 56 -5.91 -13.14 2.66
C ASN A 56 -6.25 -13.80 4.00
N LYS A 57 -5.48 -13.48 5.05
CA LYS A 57 -5.73 -13.94 6.43
C LYS A 57 -5.38 -12.87 7.45
N VAL A 58 -5.96 -12.98 8.63
CA VAL A 58 -5.50 -12.31 9.85
C VAL A 58 -4.98 -13.37 10.82
N ILE A 59 -3.77 -13.19 11.32
CA ILE A 59 -3.20 -14.06 12.34
C ILE A 59 -3.88 -13.73 13.66
N MET A 60 -4.49 -14.73 14.28
CA MET A 60 -5.27 -14.59 15.50
C MET A 60 -4.57 -15.26 16.69
N SER A 61 -4.78 -14.71 17.88
CA SER A 61 -4.31 -15.27 19.15
C SER A 61 -5.35 -15.05 20.24
N ARG A 62 -5.29 -15.84 21.32
CA ARG A 62 -6.11 -15.61 22.51
C ARG A 62 -5.34 -14.80 23.55
N ASN A 63 -5.95 -13.72 24.03
CA ASN A 63 -5.39 -12.97 25.15
C ASN A 63 -5.55 -13.73 26.49
N ALA A 64 -5.03 -13.15 27.57
CA ALA A 64 -5.09 -13.72 28.92
C ALA A 64 -6.53 -14.00 29.43
N GLN A 65 -7.53 -13.36 28.83
CA GLN A 65 -8.96 -13.52 29.16
C GLN A 65 -9.65 -14.52 28.22
N GLY A 66 -8.92 -15.18 27.34
CA GLY A 66 -9.43 -16.15 26.38
C GLY A 66 -10.14 -15.55 25.15
N ARG A 67 -10.17 -14.21 25.02
CA ARG A 67 -10.81 -13.51 23.89
C ARG A 67 -9.90 -13.51 22.66
N MET A 68 -10.51 -13.59 21.48
CA MET A 68 -9.78 -13.66 20.22
C MET A 68 -9.32 -12.27 19.77
N GLU A 69 -8.04 -12.16 19.42
CA GLU A 69 -7.40 -10.94 18.93
C GLU A 69 -6.70 -11.19 17.61
N GLY A 70 -6.88 -10.30 16.63
CA GLY A 70 -6.04 -10.24 15.44
C GLY A 70 -4.76 -9.47 15.73
N ILE A 71 -3.61 -10.06 15.42
CA ILE A 71 -2.29 -9.50 15.72
C ILE A 71 -1.49 -9.11 14.47
N ALA A 72 -1.79 -9.71 13.32
CA ALA A 72 -1.12 -9.41 12.05
C ALA A 72 -2.03 -9.74 10.87
N MET A 73 -1.81 -9.11 9.72
CA MET A 73 -2.42 -9.52 8.44
C MET A 73 -1.42 -10.30 7.60
N GLN A 74 -1.93 -11.21 6.77
CA GLN A 74 -1.16 -12.03 5.85
C GLN A 74 -1.73 -11.93 4.43
N SER A 75 -0.84 -11.71 3.45
CA SER A 75 -1.20 -11.64 2.04
C SER A 75 -1.39 -13.01 1.38
N ALA A 76 -1.88 -13.04 0.14
CA ALA A 76 -1.96 -14.26 -0.63
C ALA A 76 -0.58 -14.91 -0.89
N GLU A 77 0.47 -14.09 -0.89
CA GLU A 77 1.88 -14.49 -1.07
C GLU A 77 2.60 -14.81 0.24
N TYR A 78 1.84 -14.94 1.33
CA TYR A 78 2.34 -15.24 2.68
C TYR A 78 3.25 -14.14 3.27
N GLU A 79 3.18 -12.91 2.77
CA GLU A 79 3.77 -11.78 3.48
C GLU A 79 2.96 -11.52 4.74
N VAL A 80 3.63 -11.34 5.88
CA VAL A 80 2.99 -11.05 7.16
C VAL A 80 3.35 -9.64 7.59
N VAL A 81 2.36 -8.87 8.00
CA VAL A 81 2.50 -7.51 8.54
C VAL A 81 1.81 -7.44 9.89
N ASP A 82 2.60 -7.26 10.94
CA ASP A 82 2.10 -7.08 12.30
C ASP A 82 1.32 -5.77 12.41
N PHE A 83 0.18 -5.81 13.11
CA PHE A 83 -0.61 -4.62 13.35
C PHE A 83 0.04 -3.70 14.37
N CYS A 84 -0.16 -2.38 14.20
CA CYS A 84 0.27 -1.41 15.20
C CYS A 84 -0.54 -1.49 16.52
N SER A 85 -1.69 -2.15 16.49
CA SER A 85 -2.54 -2.44 17.63
C SER A 85 -3.34 -3.71 17.37
N PHE A 86 -3.56 -4.53 18.39
CA PHE A 86 -4.41 -5.73 18.26
C PHE A 86 -5.86 -5.35 17.97
N ILE A 87 -6.58 -6.24 17.29
CA ILE A 87 -8.01 -6.08 16.97
C ILE A 87 -8.79 -7.09 17.81
N LEU A 88 -9.63 -6.62 18.73
CA LEU A 88 -10.52 -7.50 19.47
C LEU A 88 -11.64 -8.01 18.54
N MET A 89 -11.66 -9.31 18.25
CA MET A 89 -12.62 -9.94 17.35
C MET A 89 -13.76 -10.58 18.15
N ASP A 90 -14.48 -9.73 18.87
CA ASP A 90 -15.60 -10.12 19.71
C ASP A 90 -16.81 -9.23 19.40
N GLY A 91 -18.02 -9.78 19.56
CA GLY A 91 -19.25 -9.08 19.23
C GLY A 91 -19.59 -9.03 17.72
N PRO A 92 -20.31 -7.99 17.26
CA PRO A 92 -20.79 -7.90 15.88
C PRO A 92 -19.65 -7.82 14.85
N VAL A 93 -19.74 -8.65 13.81
CA VAL A 93 -18.67 -8.83 12.82
C VAL A 93 -18.39 -7.59 12.00
N GLU A 94 -19.43 -6.85 11.62
CA GLU A 94 -19.31 -5.59 10.91
C GLU A 94 -18.48 -4.55 11.68
N LEU A 95 -18.53 -4.56 13.02
CA LEU A 95 -17.82 -3.58 13.83
C LEU A 95 -16.33 -3.89 13.90
N TRP A 96 -15.96 -5.13 14.21
CA TRP A 96 -14.53 -5.47 14.25
C TRP A 96 -13.91 -5.52 12.85
N LEU A 97 -14.70 -5.72 11.78
CA LEU A 97 -14.24 -5.54 10.40
C LEU A 97 -13.93 -4.07 10.07
N CYS A 98 -14.72 -3.11 10.56
CA CYS A 98 -14.38 -1.70 10.48
C CYS A 98 -13.07 -1.39 11.24
N VAL A 99 -12.91 -1.94 12.44
CA VAL A 99 -11.66 -1.79 13.22
C VAL A 99 -10.47 -2.40 12.49
N LEU A 100 -10.65 -3.56 11.84
CA LEU A 100 -9.61 -4.18 11.01
C LEU A 100 -9.17 -3.24 9.87
N GLU A 101 -10.11 -2.60 9.18
CA GLU A 101 -9.81 -1.62 8.12
C GLU A 101 -9.02 -0.42 8.66
N ASP A 102 -9.45 0.15 9.79
CA ASP A 102 -8.78 1.30 10.41
C ASP A 102 -7.36 0.95 10.91
N VAL A 103 -7.20 -0.22 11.53
CA VAL A 103 -5.91 -0.72 12.02
C VAL A 103 -4.98 -1.05 10.87
N MET A 104 -5.48 -1.69 9.79
CA MET A 104 -4.71 -1.94 8.57
C MET A 104 -4.14 -0.64 8.00
N ARG A 105 -5.00 0.37 7.79
CA ARG A 105 -4.58 1.67 7.24
C ARG A 105 -3.56 2.36 8.13
N SER A 106 -3.81 2.38 9.44
CA SER A 106 -2.90 2.99 10.41
C SER A 106 -1.55 2.28 10.47
N THR A 107 -1.56 0.95 10.42
CA THR A 107 -0.35 0.12 10.39
C THR A 107 0.49 0.43 9.16
N LEU A 108 -0.11 0.41 7.97
CA LEU A 108 0.60 0.71 6.72
C LEU A 108 1.09 2.15 6.65
N ARG A 109 0.32 3.14 7.14
CA ARG A 109 0.77 4.54 7.24
C ARG A 109 2.02 4.68 8.11
N ASN A 110 2.00 4.05 9.29
CA ASN A 110 3.13 4.05 10.22
C ASN A 110 4.36 3.36 9.60
N LEU A 111 4.16 2.21 8.95
CA LEU A 111 5.23 1.51 8.25
C LEU A 111 5.80 2.35 7.11
N LEU A 112 4.98 2.98 6.27
CA LEU A 112 5.46 3.85 5.18
C LEU A 112 6.34 4.99 5.71
N LYS A 113 5.95 5.60 6.82
CA LYS A 113 6.76 6.62 7.51
C LYS A 113 8.14 6.08 7.86
N MET A 114 8.20 4.91 8.50
CA MET A 114 9.46 4.28 8.92
C MET A 114 10.33 3.85 7.74
N VAL A 115 9.75 3.16 6.76
CA VAL A 115 10.42 2.67 5.55
C VAL A 115 11.10 3.80 4.80
N ARG A 116 10.43 4.94 4.68
CA ARG A 116 10.96 6.16 4.04
C ARG A 116 12.09 6.81 4.82
N LEU A 117 11.99 6.85 6.16
CA LEU A 117 13.06 7.39 7.00
C LEU A 117 14.30 6.49 6.93
N THR A 118 14.13 5.17 6.95
CA THR A 118 15.22 4.20 6.80
C THR A 118 15.87 4.31 5.42
N LEU A 119 15.09 4.49 4.35
CA LEU A 119 15.63 4.67 3.00
C LEU A 119 16.60 5.87 2.89
N LYS A 120 16.28 6.98 3.58
CA LYS A 120 17.14 8.17 3.62
C LYS A 120 18.45 7.94 4.36
N LYS A 121 18.43 7.12 5.42
CA LYS A 121 19.61 6.79 6.24
C LYS A 121 20.50 5.73 5.57
N SER A 122 19.90 4.80 4.84
CA SER A 122 20.56 3.63 4.27
C SER A 122 20.61 3.65 2.74
N LEU A 123 20.94 4.79 2.14
CA LEU A 123 20.99 4.94 0.67
C LEU A 123 21.95 3.96 -0.02
N ASN A 124 22.96 3.48 0.70
CA ASN A 124 23.96 2.53 0.19
C ASN A 124 23.57 1.05 0.41
N GLU A 125 22.61 0.75 1.30
CA GLU A 125 22.18 -0.61 1.67
C GLU A 125 20.77 -0.93 1.15
N ARG A 126 20.51 -0.58 -0.12
CA ARG A 126 19.20 -0.80 -0.77
C ARG A 126 18.73 -2.25 -0.71
N GLU A 127 19.67 -3.20 -0.75
CA GLU A 127 19.37 -4.63 -0.71
C GLU A 127 18.77 -5.05 0.63
N LYS A 128 19.41 -4.66 1.73
CA LYS A 128 18.90 -4.92 3.09
C LYS A 128 17.53 -4.25 3.28
N TRP A 129 17.42 -3.00 2.83
CA TRP A 129 16.18 -2.23 2.94
C TRP A 129 14.96 -2.93 2.29
N PHE A 130 15.03 -3.39 1.04
CA PHE A 130 13.83 -4.02 0.45
C PHE A 130 13.51 -5.39 1.06
N LYS A 131 14.49 -6.08 1.66
CA LYS A 131 14.31 -7.40 2.30
C LYS A 131 13.60 -7.29 3.65
N GLU A 132 13.86 -6.22 4.40
CA GLU A 132 13.36 -6.03 5.77
C GLU A 132 11.92 -5.48 5.83
N TRP A 133 11.48 -4.80 4.79
CA TRP A 133 10.21 -4.07 4.81
C TRP A 133 9.13 -4.71 3.93
N PRO A 134 7.83 -4.47 4.22
CA PRO A 134 6.74 -4.95 3.39
C PRO A 134 6.82 -4.43 1.95
N GLY A 135 6.53 -5.30 0.99
CA GLY A 135 6.75 -5.02 -0.44
C GLY A 135 6.05 -3.75 -0.92
N GLN A 136 4.78 -3.60 -0.56
CA GLN A 136 3.99 -2.41 -0.89
C GLN A 136 4.63 -1.13 -0.36
N MET A 137 5.08 -1.13 0.90
CA MET A 137 5.67 0.05 1.54
C MET A 137 7.02 0.42 0.95
N VAL A 138 7.82 -0.58 0.56
CA VAL A 138 9.07 -0.40 -0.18
C VAL A 138 8.81 0.31 -1.51
N ILE A 139 7.83 -0.17 -2.29
CA ILE A 139 7.48 0.40 -3.60
C ILE A 139 7.01 1.84 -3.45
N THR A 140 6.04 2.09 -2.55
CA THR A 140 5.48 3.44 -2.34
C THR A 140 6.55 4.42 -1.84
N SER A 141 7.42 3.98 -0.91
CA SER A 141 8.55 4.79 -0.43
C SER A 141 9.52 5.15 -1.57
N SER A 142 9.79 4.22 -2.49
CA SER A 142 10.64 4.50 -3.64
C SER A 142 10.01 5.49 -4.62
N GLN A 143 8.71 5.38 -4.87
CA GLN A 143 7.97 6.35 -5.70
C GLN A 143 7.97 7.77 -5.08
N ILE A 144 7.87 7.87 -3.75
CA ILE A 144 8.03 9.14 -3.03
C ILE A 144 9.44 9.70 -3.25
N GLN A 145 10.47 8.87 -3.05
CA GLN A 145 11.86 9.32 -3.22
C GLN A 145 12.15 9.75 -4.66
N TRP A 146 11.65 9.01 -5.65
CA TRP A 146 11.77 9.36 -7.06
C TRP A 146 11.08 10.68 -7.37
N THR A 147 9.87 10.89 -6.85
CA THR A 147 9.12 12.15 -7.03
C THR A 147 9.90 13.34 -6.46
N VAL A 148 10.50 13.19 -5.27
CA VAL A 148 11.36 14.20 -4.65
C VAL A 148 12.61 14.48 -5.49
N ASP A 149 13.30 13.44 -5.95
CA ASP A 149 14.52 13.56 -6.76
C ASP A 149 14.23 14.25 -8.10
N CYS A 150 13.14 13.90 -8.79
CA CYS A 150 12.70 14.54 -10.04
C CYS A 150 12.30 16.00 -9.82
N THR A 151 11.47 16.27 -8.80
CA THR A 151 11.02 17.63 -8.48
C THR A 151 12.22 18.55 -8.19
N ARG A 152 13.19 18.07 -7.39
CA ARG A 152 14.43 18.82 -7.13
C ARG A 152 15.23 19.05 -8.40
N THR A 153 15.37 18.02 -9.22
CA THR A 153 16.15 18.08 -10.46
C THR A 153 15.54 19.07 -11.47
N LEU A 154 14.22 19.08 -11.63
CA LEU A 154 13.53 20.03 -12.50
C LEU A 154 13.71 21.48 -12.01
N ARG A 155 13.63 21.73 -10.69
CA ARG A 155 13.92 23.07 -10.13
C ARG A 155 15.34 23.54 -10.44
N ILE A 156 16.33 22.64 -10.36
CA ILE A 156 17.72 22.94 -10.74
C ILE A 156 17.82 23.21 -12.24
N CYS A 157 17.15 22.42 -13.08
CA CYS A 157 17.13 22.63 -14.53
C CYS A 157 16.55 23.99 -14.90
N LYS A 158 15.48 24.43 -14.24
CA LYS A 158 14.91 25.78 -14.41
C LYS A 158 15.90 26.86 -14.04
N ALA A 159 16.50 26.76 -12.85
CA ALA A 159 17.40 27.79 -12.32
C ALA A 159 18.71 27.92 -13.13
N MET A 160 19.20 26.81 -13.68
CA MET A 160 20.46 26.77 -14.45
C MET A 160 20.22 26.85 -15.97
N GLU A 161 18.97 26.95 -16.40
CA GLU A 161 18.54 26.94 -17.81
C GLU A 161 19.14 25.80 -18.64
N ASN A 162 19.35 24.63 -18.03
CA ASN A 162 19.90 23.47 -18.72
C ASN A 162 19.44 22.14 -18.13
N LYS A 163 19.42 21.10 -18.97
CA LYS A 163 18.98 19.74 -18.62
C LYS A 163 20.09 18.81 -18.13
N SER A 164 21.26 19.32 -17.78
CA SER A 164 22.40 18.47 -17.37
C SER A 164 22.11 17.68 -16.09
N ALA A 165 21.31 18.25 -15.17
CA ALA A 165 20.91 17.61 -13.93
C ALA A 165 20.03 16.36 -14.16
N LEU A 166 19.13 16.39 -15.16
CA LEU A 166 18.33 15.22 -15.57
C LEU A 166 19.23 14.06 -16.07
N LYS A 167 20.30 14.37 -16.81
CA LYS A 167 21.28 13.37 -17.24
C LYS A 167 22.00 12.72 -16.06
N LYS A 168 22.36 13.52 -15.04
CA LYS A 168 22.96 13.01 -13.79
C LYS A 168 21.95 12.14 -13.00
N LEU A 169 20.69 12.57 -12.92
CA LEU A 169 19.64 11.80 -12.26
C LEU A 169 19.41 10.43 -12.95
N LYS A 170 19.32 10.40 -14.29
CA LYS A 170 19.20 9.15 -15.05
C LYS A 170 20.36 8.19 -14.75
N LYS A 171 21.60 8.70 -14.71
CA LYS A 171 22.78 7.89 -14.36
C LYS A 171 22.66 7.28 -12.95
N LYS A 172 22.27 8.08 -11.96
CA LYS A 172 22.02 7.61 -10.59
C LYS A 172 20.95 6.52 -10.55
N GLN A 173 19.86 6.71 -11.27
CA GLN A 173 18.77 5.75 -11.38
C GLN A 173 19.24 4.41 -12.00
N ASN A 174 20.05 4.47 -13.05
CA ASN A 174 20.64 3.27 -13.65
C ASN A 174 21.55 2.51 -12.67
N THR A 175 22.32 3.21 -11.83
CA THR A 175 23.12 2.57 -10.79
C THR A 175 22.25 1.81 -9.78
N PHE A 176 21.10 2.36 -9.37
CA PHE A 176 20.17 1.63 -8.50
C PHE A 176 19.56 0.41 -9.19
N LEU A 177 19.15 0.54 -10.45
CA LEU A 177 18.64 -0.59 -11.24
C LEU A 177 19.67 -1.71 -11.41
N SER A 178 20.94 -1.39 -11.60
CA SER A 178 22.03 -2.38 -11.61
C SER A 178 22.12 -3.13 -10.29
N LYS A 179 22.09 -2.41 -9.15
CA LYS A 179 22.11 -3.04 -7.80
C LYS A 179 20.90 -3.96 -7.56
N TYR A 180 19.70 -3.53 -7.97
CA TYR A 180 18.52 -4.39 -7.86
C TYR A 180 18.61 -5.61 -8.78
N SER A 181 19.18 -5.45 -9.97
CA SER A 181 19.40 -6.57 -10.91
C SER A 181 20.41 -7.59 -10.36
N GLU A 182 21.46 -7.13 -9.68
CA GLU A 182 22.39 -7.99 -8.93
C GLU A 182 21.69 -8.70 -7.79
N ALA A 183 20.89 -7.99 -6.99
CA ALA A 183 20.13 -8.57 -5.89
C ALA A 183 19.15 -9.66 -6.37
N ILE A 184 18.49 -9.49 -7.53
CA ILE A 184 17.63 -10.52 -8.13
C ILE A 184 18.40 -11.82 -8.44
N ARG A 185 19.67 -11.72 -8.83
CA ARG A 185 20.50 -12.91 -9.14
C ARG A 185 21.02 -13.61 -7.88
N SER A 186 20.92 -12.97 -6.72
CA SER A 186 21.30 -13.57 -5.44
C SER A 186 20.27 -14.62 -4.97
N HIS A 187 20.63 -15.33 -3.89
CA HIS A 187 19.72 -16.23 -3.20
C HIS A 187 18.69 -15.43 -2.41
N LEU A 188 17.45 -15.41 -2.91
CA LEU A 188 16.28 -14.76 -2.31
C LEU A 188 15.20 -15.80 -2.06
N SER A 189 14.43 -15.65 -0.97
CA SER A 189 13.18 -16.39 -0.80
C SER A 189 12.18 -16.03 -1.90
N SER A 190 11.17 -16.87 -2.11
CA SER A 190 10.14 -16.63 -3.13
C SER A 190 9.45 -15.27 -2.94
N LEU A 191 9.12 -14.91 -1.68
CA LEU A 191 8.52 -13.62 -1.35
C LEU A 191 9.49 -12.46 -1.61
N GLN A 192 10.75 -12.57 -1.18
CA GLN A 192 11.75 -11.52 -1.42
C GLN A 192 11.99 -11.29 -2.92
N ARG A 193 12.03 -12.37 -3.70
CA ARG A 193 12.15 -12.32 -5.16
C ARG A 193 10.96 -11.58 -5.79
N LEU A 194 9.74 -11.88 -5.34
CA LEU A 194 8.55 -11.16 -5.80
C LEU A 194 8.64 -9.66 -5.49
N LYS A 195 8.99 -9.29 -4.25
CA LYS A 195 9.16 -7.89 -3.84
C LYS A 195 10.12 -7.12 -4.74
N VAL A 196 11.32 -7.67 -4.96
CA VAL A 196 12.34 -6.97 -5.75
C VAL A 196 11.97 -6.89 -7.23
N VAL A 197 11.30 -7.90 -7.78
CA VAL A 197 10.80 -7.86 -9.16
C VAL A 197 9.78 -6.73 -9.32
N GLN A 198 8.81 -6.62 -8.40
CA GLN A 198 7.83 -5.54 -8.45
C GLN A 198 8.46 -4.16 -8.28
N LEU A 199 9.42 -4.02 -7.36
CA LEU A 199 10.18 -2.78 -7.20
C LEU A 199 10.93 -2.41 -8.49
N VAL A 200 11.64 -3.36 -9.11
CA VAL A 200 12.40 -3.12 -10.35
C VAL A 200 11.48 -2.69 -11.48
N THR A 201 10.30 -3.28 -11.63
CA THR A 201 9.31 -2.87 -12.64
C THR A 201 8.97 -1.39 -12.51
N ILE A 202 8.70 -0.91 -11.28
CA ILE A 202 8.42 0.50 -11.01
C ILE A 202 9.65 1.38 -11.27
N GLU A 203 10.84 0.95 -10.87
CA GLU A 203 12.09 1.72 -11.04
C GLU A 203 12.51 1.83 -12.52
N ILE A 204 12.18 0.84 -13.35
CA ILE A 204 12.37 0.88 -14.81
C ILE A 204 11.48 1.96 -15.42
N HIS A 205 10.19 1.97 -15.07
CA HIS A 205 9.28 3.03 -15.50
C HIS A 205 9.77 4.41 -15.06
N ALA A 206 10.19 4.55 -13.80
CA ALA A 206 10.74 5.77 -13.25
C ALA A 206 11.96 6.30 -14.03
N ARG A 207 12.88 5.41 -14.45
CA ARG A 207 14.02 5.74 -15.35
C ARG A 207 13.52 6.22 -16.71
N ASP A 208 12.55 5.55 -17.29
CA ASP A 208 12.03 5.89 -18.63
C ASP A 208 11.33 7.24 -18.66
N VAL A 209 10.61 7.58 -17.59
CA VAL A 209 10.06 8.92 -17.40
C VAL A 209 11.19 9.96 -17.33
N ILE A 210 12.26 9.74 -16.55
CA ILE A 210 13.40 10.67 -16.50
C ILE A 210 14.03 10.85 -17.90
N GLU A 211 14.16 9.78 -18.68
CA GLU A 211 14.63 9.85 -20.05
C GLU A 211 13.69 10.65 -20.96
N LYS A 212 12.38 10.45 -20.84
CA LYS A 212 11.37 11.21 -21.57
C LYS A 212 11.45 12.70 -21.23
N LEU A 213 11.52 13.07 -19.95
CA LEU A 213 11.68 14.45 -19.50
C LEU A 213 12.93 15.10 -20.12
N TYR A 214 14.05 14.36 -20.17
CA TYR A 214 15.29 14.84 -20.80
C TYR A 214 15.15 15.05 -22.33
N LYS A 215 14.51 14.11 -23.02
CA LYS A 215 14.28 14.18 -24.48
C LYS A 215 13.35 15.34 -24.84
N MET A 216 12.30 15.56 -24.06
CA MET A 216 11.32 16.62 -24.27
C MET A 216 11.77 18.00 -23.77
N ASN A 217 13.01 18.11 -23.27
CA ASN A 217 13.53 19.37 -22.70
C ASN A 217 12.65 19.93 -21.56
N CYS A 218 12.03 19.04 -20.77
CA CYS A 218 11.23 19.43 -19.62
C CYS A 218 12.16 19.95 -18.51
N MET A 219 12.09 21.26 -18.25
CA MET A 219 12.96 21.93 -17.26
C MET A 219 12.18 22.56 -16.12
N ASP A 220 10.86 22.38 -16.03
CA ASP A 220 10.02 22.99 -15.01
C ASP A 220 9.10 21.94 -14.36
N VAL A 221 8.80 22.13 -13.07
CA VAL A 221 7.82 21.35 -12.32
C VAL A 221 6.38 21.69 -12.73
N THR A 222 6.16 22.77 -13.46
CA THR A 222 4.85 23.13 -14.04
C THR A 222 4.63 22.55 -15.44
N ALA A 223 5.65 21.93 -16.04
CA ALA A 223 5.56 21.37 -17.38
C ALA A 223 4.60 20.16 -17.42
N PHE A 224 3.81 20.06 -18.48
CA PHE A 224 2.77 19.03 -18.61
C PHE A 224 3.35 17.61 -18.59
N GLU A 225 4.54 17.42 -19.16
CA GLU A 225 5.26 16.15 -19.16
C GLU A 225 5.48 15.60 -17.75
N TRP A 226 5.74 16.49 -16.79
CA TRP A 226 5.86 16.16 -15.38
C TRP A 226 4.49 16.07 -14.69
N LEU A 227 3.59 17.02 -14.95
CA LEU A 227 2.27 17.05 -14.32
C LEU A 227 1.43 15.81 -14.67
N SER A 228 1.59 15.26 -15.88
CA SER A 228 0.89 14.05 -16.35
C SER A 228 1.33 12.76 -15.63
N GLN A 229 2.45 12.78 -14.90
CA GLN A 229 2.93 11.63 -14.13
C GLN A 229 2.18 11.51 -12.81
N LEU A 230 1.99 10.27 -12.36
CA LEU A 230 1.52 9.98 -11.01
C LEU A 230 2.67 10.21 -10.02
N ARG A 231 2.47 11.11 -9.07
CA ARG A 231 3.52 11.64 -8.19
C ARG A 231 3.13 11.47 -6.75
N PHE A 232 4.06 10.98 -5.93
CA PHE A 232 3.82 10.64 -4.53
C PHE A 232 4.60 11.61 -3.65
N TYR A 233 3.88 12.30 -2.77
CA TYR A 233 4.44 13.31 -1.89
C TYR A 233 4.12 12.98 -0.45
N TRP A 234 5.14 12.90 0.40
CA TRP A 234 4.86 12.95 1.83
C TRP A 234 4.72 14.40 2.28
N HIS A 235 3.53 14.78 2.73
CA HIS A 235 3.25 16.07 3.31
C HIS A 235 3.55 16.04 4.81
N GLN A 236 4.40 16.97 5.27
CA GLN A 236 4.81 17.04 6.67
C GLN A 236 3.68 17.49 7.59
N ASP A 237 2.82 18.41 7.11
CA ASP A 237 1.77 19.03 7.93
C ASP A 237 0.70 18.04 8.40
N ILE A 238 0.35 17.09 7.53
CA ILE A 238 -0.61 16.00 7.84
C ILE A 238 0.07 14.68 8.16
N ASP A 239 1.41 14.64 8.09
CA ASP A 239 2.26 13.47 8.23
C ASP A 239 1.76 12.25 7.42
N ASP A 240 1.45 12.48 6.14
CA ASP A 240 0.82 11.49 5.27
C ASP A 240 1.29 11.59 3.80
N CYS A 241 1.04 10.54 3.02
CA CYS A 241 1.30 10.44 1.59
C CYS A 241 0.11 10.96 0.79
N ILE A 242 0.36 11.97 -0.06
CA ILE A 242 -0.57 12.49 -1.04
C ILE A 242 -0.09 12.09 -2.43
N VAL A 243 -0.97 11.45 -3.18
CA VAL A 243 -0.76 11.13 -4.58
C VAL A 243 -1.34 12.27 -5.42
N ARG A 244 -0.60 12.71 -6.43
CA ARG A 244 -1.00 13.81 -7.32
C ARG A 244 -0.81 13.41 -8.77
N GLN A 245 -1.78 13.77 -9.61
CA GLN A 245 -1.67 13.72 -11.06
C GLN A 245 -2.42 14.93 -11.61
N THR A 246 -1.79 15.64 -12.55
CA THR A 246 -2.30 16.89 -13.12
C THR A 246 -2.75 17.89 -12.03
N ASN A 247 -4.05 18.14 -11.93
CA ASN A 247 -4.74 19.02 -10.99
C ASN A 247 -5.44 18.27 -9.85
N THR A 248 -5.41 16.93 -9.86
CA THR A 248 -6.08 16.09 -8.88
C THR A 248 -5.09 15.58 -7.83
N TYR A 249 -5.55 15.46 -6.59
CA TYR A 249 -4.80 14.83 -5.52
C TYR A 249 -5.71 14.03 -4.59
N PHE A 250 -5.15 13.01 -3.96
CA PHE A 250 -5.82 12.19 -2.96
C PHE A 250 -4.81 11.67 -1.93
N THR A 251 -5.29 11.40 -0.72
CA THR A 251 -4.50 10.69 0.29
C THR A 251 -4.32 9.24 -0.12
N TYR A 252 -3.13 8.70 0.04
CA TYR A 252 -2.86 7.29 -0.25
C TYR A 252 -3.79 6.39 0.58
N GLY A 253 -4.39 5.38 -0.05
CA GLY A 253 -5.51 4.65 0.55
C GLY A 253 -5.13 3.65 1.65
N TYR A 254 -3.86 3.20 1.69
CA TYR A 254 -3.36 2.20 2.64
C TYR A 254 -4.21 0.92 2.69
N GLU A 255 -4.65 0.45 1.52
CA GLU A 255 -5.23 -0.90 1.36
C GLU A 255 -4.09 -1.89 1.19
N TYR A 256 -4.06 -3.00 1.92
CA TYR A 256 -2.97 -3.98 1.83
C TYR A 256 -3.05 -4.81 0.56
#